data_AF-A0AA42ULD8-F1
#
_entry.id   AF-A0AA42ULD8-F1
#
_cell.length_a   1.000
_cell.length_b   1.000
_cell.length_c   1.000
_cell.angle_alpha   90.00
_cell.angle_beta   90.00
_cell.angle_gamma   90.00
#
_symmetry.space_group_name_H-M   'P 1'
#
loop_
_entity.id
_entity.type
_entity.pdbx_description
1 polymer ?
#
loop_
_entity_poly.entity_id
_entity_poly.type
_entity_poly.pdbx_seq_one_letter_code
_entity_poly.pdbx_strand_id
1 'polypeptide(L)'
;MENLVKIIIYIHAFFGGIGLVAGTAVMIIKKGNSTHKKVGKIFSIGMLVSSVLSLIICAFPNHHNSFLLMIGIFTIYMILIGNRILNYKRKNYSNNLDKIISGAMFITSIVMIVFGLLPLFKSNAIGLLYLIFGFLGGFMSYRDFVFYKNTENYKKWTMNHVGKMVGAYIASVTAFLVAGAGFGDNIYFWIVPSIIGTIYIFSWSKKLNKKVAVN
;
A
#
# COMPACT_ATOMS: atom_id res chain seq x y z
N MET A 1 -11.99 -6.98 -27.56
CA MET A 1 -11.18 -6.46 -26.43
C MET A 1 -11.79 -6.78 -25.07
N GLU A 2 -13.12 -6.75 -24.90
CA GLU A 2 -13.78 -7.09 -23.61
C GLU A 2 -13.42 -8.46 -23.03
N ASN A 3 -13.31 -9.50 -23.88
CA ASN A 3 -12.92 -10.84 -23.39
C ASN A 3 -11.51 -10.85 -22.77
N LEU A 4 -10.59 -10.04 -23.30
CA LEU A 4 -9.25 -9.90 -22.72
C LEU A 4 -9.31 -9.22 -21.36
N VAL A 5 -10.07 -8.13 -21.23
CA VAL A 5 -10.22 -7.42 -19.94
C VAL A 5 -10.86 -8.31 -18.89
N LYS A 6 -11.88 -9.10 -19.24
CA LYS A 6 -12.49 -10.09 -18.34
C LYS A 6 -11.48 -11.13 -17.84
N ILE A 7 -10.62 -11.64 -18.72
CA ILE A 7 -9.55 -12.57 -18.33
C ILE A 7 -8.60 -11.88 -17.33
N ILE A 8 -8.19 -10.63 -17.61
CA ILE A 8 -7.32 -9.86 -16.70
C ILE A 8 -7.99 -9.63 -15.34
N ILE A 9 -9.29 -9.34 -15.31
CA ILE A 9 -10.07 -9.19 -14.06
C ILE A 9 -10.06 -10.49 -13.26
N TYR A 10 -10.28 -11.65 -13.88
CA TYR A 10 -10.23 -12.93 -13.17
C TYR A 10 -8.84 -13.23 -12.60
N ILE A 11 -7.79 -12.96 -13.37
CA ILE A 11 -6.40 -13.14 -12.89
C ILE A 11 -6.11 -12.15 -11.75
N HIS A 12 -6.51 -10.89 -11.89
CA HIS A 12 -6.40 -9.86 -10.85
C HIS A 12 -7.08 -10.29 -9.55
N ALA A 13 -8.33 -10.77 -9.64
CA ALA A 13 -9.12 -11.23 -8.50
C ALA A 13 -8.50 -12.47 -7.83
N PHE A 14 -8.01 -13.43 -8.64
CA PHE A 14 -7.36 -14.63 -8.13
C PHE A 14 -6.10 -14.31 -7.32
N PHE A 15 -5.17 -13.53 -7.90
CA PHE A 15 -3.95 -13.14 -7.19
C PHE A 15 -4.22 -12.18 -6.03
N GLY A 16 -5.23 -11.32 -6.16
CA GLY A 16 -5.71 -10.45 -5.08
C GLY A 16 -6.25 -11.26 -3.90
N GLY A 17 -7.08 -12.26 -4.16
CA GLY A 17 -7.60 -13.18 -3.15
C GLY A 17 -6.48 -13.93 -2.41
N ILE A 18 -5.52 -14.52 -3.14
CA ILE A 18 -4.34 -15.15 -2.55
C ILE A 18 -3.57 -14.14 -1.67
N GLY A 19 -3.37 -12.92 -2.18
CA GLY A 19 -2.75 -11.83 -1.46
C GLY A 19 -3.45 -11.53 -0.15
N LEU A 20 -4.76 -11.29 -0.17
CA LEU A 20 -5.55 -10.96 1.01
C LEU A 20 -5.55 -12.07 2.06
N VAL A 21 -5.68 -13.33 1.65
CA VAL A 21 -5.60 -14.47 2.57
C VAL A 21 -4.22 -14.54 3.21
N ALA A 22 -3.15 -14.43 2.41
CA ALA A 22 -1.78 -14.42 2.91
C ALA A 22 -1.49 -13.22 3.84
N GLY A 23 -2.02 -12.03 3.51
CA GLY A 23 -1.89 -10.82 4.32
C GLY A 23 -2.58 -10.96 5.67
N THR A 24 -3.77 -11.57 5.70
CA THR A 24 -4.49 -11.88 6.94
C THR A 24 -3.68 -12.86 7.79
N ALA A 25 -3.18 -13.93 7.18
CA ALA A 25 -2.35 -14.92 7.88
C ALA A 25 -1.05 -14.30 8.43
N VAL A 26 -0.36 -13.46 7.65
CA VAL A 26 0.94 -12.87 8.06
C VAL A 26 0.81 -11.91 9.24
N MET A 27 -0.35 -11.28 9.42
CA MET A 27 -0.63 -10.43 10.58
C MET A 27 -0.72 -11.23 11.88
N ILE A 28 -1.11 -12.51 11.84
CA ILE A 28 -1.25 -13.35 13.04
C ILE A 28 0.06 -14.09 13.34
N ILE A 29 0.77 -14.54 12.31
CA ILE A 29 2.04 -15.29 12.43
C ILE A 29 3.08 -14.51 13.26
N LYS A 30 3.95 -15.22 13.99
CA LYS A 30 5.07 -14.66 14.76
C LYS A 30 6.05 -13.92 13.83
N LYS A 31 6.28 -12.63 14.10
CA LYS A 31 7.02 -11.71 13.21
C LYS A 31 8.48 -12.13 13.13
N GLY A 32 9.02 -12.19 11.91
CA GLY A 32 10.43 -12.47 11.64
C GLY A 32 10.84 -13.95 11.55
N ASN A 33 9.96 -14.91 11.88
CA ASN A 33 10.27 -16.33 11.69
C ASN A 33 10.24 -16.73 10.20
N SER A 34 10.62 -17.98 9.88
CA SER A 34 10.65 -18.49 8.50
C SER A 34 9.25 -18.46 7.85
N THR A 35 8.20 -18.83 8.60
CA THR A 35 6.80 -18.81 8.11
C THR A 35 6.35 -17.39 7.75
N HIS A 36 6.64 -16.39 8.58
CA HIS A 36 6.34 -14.99 8.32
C HIS A 36 7.00 -14.51 7.04
N LYS A 37 8.27 -14.86 6.83
CA LYS A 37 9.00 -14.50 5.59
C LYS A 37 8.37 -15.17 4.36
N LYS A 38 8.02 -16.45 4.43
CA LYS A 38 7.39 -17.19 3.32
C LYS A 38 6.00 -16.62 2.98
N VAL A 39 5.12 -16.50 3.98
CA VAL A 39 3.76 -15.99 3.79
C VAL A 39 3.76 -14.51 3.40
N GLY A 40 4.65 -13.70 3.98
CA GLY A 40 4.83 -12.29 3.58
C GLY A 40 5.29 -12.12 2.13
N LYS A 41 6.08 -13.06 1.61
CA LYS A 41 6.45 -13.10 0.18
C LYS A 41 5.25 -13.46 -0.70
N ILE A 42 4.41 -14.42 -0.28
CA ILE A 42 3.16 -14.76 -0.99
C ILE A 42 2.23 -13.53 -1.05
N PHE A 43 2.01 -12.85 0.08
CA PHE A 43 1.25 -11.59 0.13
C PHE A 43 1.82 -10.56 -0.84
N SER A 44 3.14 -10.33 -0.78
CA SER A 44 3.80 -9.32 -1.62
C SER A 44 3.66 -9.61 -3.11
N ILE A 45 3.91 -10.85 -3.54
CA ILE A 45 3.83 -11.23 -4.94
C ILE A 45 2.38 -11.19 -5.43
N GLY A 46 1.45 -11.80 -4.67
CA GLY A 46 0.04 -11.83 -5.03
C GLY A 46 -0.54 -10.42 -5.18
N MET A 47 -0.29 -9.56 -4.19
CA MET A 47 -0.77 -8.18 -4.25
C MET A 47 -0.07 -7.33 -5.30
N LEU A 48 1.22 -7.54 -5.56
CA LEU A 48 1.93 -6.81 -6.61
C LEU A 48 1.39 -7.17 -8.01
N VAL A 49 1.24 -8.47 -8.30
CA VAL A 49 0.64 -8.95 -9.55
C VAL A 49 -0.77 -8.41 -9.70
N SER A 50 -1.61 -8.57 -8.67
CA SER A 50 -2.98 -8.07 -8.67
C SER A 50 -3.01 -6.55 -8.91
N SER A 51 -2.20 -5.76 -8.21
CA SER A 51 -2.18 -4.30 -8.38
C SER A 51 -1.71 -3.87 -9.77
N VAL A 52 -0.70 -4.53 -10.34
CA VAL A 52 -0.25 -4.24 -11.72
C VAL A 52 -1.37 -4.52 -12.73
N LEU A 53 -2.07 -5.65 -12.59
CA LEU A 53 -3.23 -5.95 -13.45
C LEU A 53 -4.36 -4.94 -13.26
N SER A 54 -4.56 -4.42 -12.04
CA SER A 54 -5.56 -3.38 -11.79
C SER A 54 -5.27 -2.07 -12.52
N LEU A 55 -4.00 -1.70 -12.67
CA LEU A 55 -3.61 -0.52 -13.45
C LEU A 55 -4.00 -0.67 -14.91
N ILE A 56 -3.78 -1.88 -15.46
CA ILE A 56 -4.15 -2.20 -16.84
C ILE A 56 -5.66 -2.13 -16.99
N ILE A 57 -6.43 -2.79 -16.10
CA ILE A 57 -7.91 -2.76 -16.13
C ILE A 57 -8.43 -1.32 -16.09
N CYS A 58 -7.95 -0.51 -15.14
CA CYS A 58 -8.41 0.87 -14.95
C CYS A 58 -7.97 1.83 -16.06
N ALA A 59 -7.07 1.41 -16.96
CA ALA A 59 -6.66 2.18 -18.13
C ALA A 59 -7.46 1.83 -19.40
N PHE A 60 -8.22 0.73 -19.41
CA PHE A 60 -9.04 0.35 -20.57
C PHE A 60 -10.28 1.25 -20.74
N PRO A 61 -10.71 1.57 -21.99
CA PRO A 61 -11.76 2.57 -22.24
C PRO A 61 -13.09 2.34 -21.50
N ASN A 62 -13.58 1.09 -21.45
CA ASN A 62 -14.88 0.76 -20.82
C ASN A 62 -14.77 0.48 -19.31
N HIS A 63 -13.56 0.47 -18.77
CA HIS A 63 -13.27 0.14 -17.36
C HIS A 63 -12.48 1.27 -16.69
N HIS A 64 -12.46 2.45 -17.32
CA HIS A 64 -11.60 3.54 -16.88
C HIS A 64 -12.00 4.04 -15.50
N ASN A 65 -11.06 4.00 -14.56
CA ASN A 65 -11.26 4.56 -13.23
C ASN A 65 -9.94 5.15 -12.73
N SER A 66 -9.79 6.46 -12.89
CA SER A 66 -8.56 7.16 -12.52
C SER A 66 -8.27 7.07 -11.02
N PHE A 67 -9.29 6.92 -10.16
CA PHE A 67 -9.09 6.84 -8.71
C PHE A 67 -8.50 5.49 -8.32
N LEU A 68 -9.12 4.40 -8.77
CA LEU A 68 -8.64 3.04 -8.52
C LEU A 68 -7.25 2.80 -9.12
N LEU A 69 -6.95 3.41 -10.27
CA LEU A 69 -5.62 3.39 -10.86
C LEU A 69 -4.57 3.97 -9.89
N MET A 70 -4.83 5.14 -9.32
CA MET A 70 -3.90 5.79 -8.37
C MET A 70 -3.77 5.00 -7.07
N ILE A 71 -4.83 4.37 -6.58
CA ILE A 71 -4.78 3.46 -5.42
C ILE A 71 -3.95 2.20 -5.73
N GLY A 72 -4.00 1.71 -6.97
CA GLY A 72 -3.12 0.64 -7.46
C GLY A 72 -1.65 1.05 -7.38
N ILE A 73 -1.31 2.26 -7.83
CA ILE A 73 0.05 2.82 -7.72
C ILE A 73 0.48 2.94 -6.25
N PHE A 74 -0.41 3.46 -5.39
CA PHE A 74 -0.16 3.57 -3.95
C PHE A 74 0.15 2.20 -3.32
N THR A 75 -0.62 1.17 -3.67
CA THR A 75 -0.44 -0.20 -3.15
C THR A 75 0.88 -0.79 -3.64
N ILE A 76 1.22 -0.63 -4.92
CA ILE A 76 2.51 -1.05 -5.49
C ILE A 76 3.67 -0.38 -4.75
N TYR A 77 3.61 0.95 -4.57
CA TYR A 77 4.60 1.71 -3.82
C TYR A 77 4.80 1.15 -2.40
N MET A 78 3.72 0.89 -1.68
CA MET A 78 3.77 0.37 -0.31
C MET A 78 4.41 -1.02 -0.25
N ILE A 79 4.10 -1.91 -1.19
CA ILE A 79 4.68 -3.26 -1.26
C ILE A 79 6.17 -3.20 -1.62
N LEU A 80 6.53 -2.38 -2.62
CA LEU A 80 7.91 -2.27 -3.08
C LEU A 80 8.81 -1.68 -1.99
N ILE A 81 8.47 -0.51 -1.44
CA ILE A 81 9.25 0.09 -0.35
C ILE A 81 9.20 -0.78 0.91
N GLY A 82 8.03 -1.36 1.23
CA GLY A 82 7.89 -2.26 2.37
C GLY A 82 8.84 -3.45 2.32
N ASN A 83 9.05 -4.06 1.16
CA ASN A 83 10.04 -5.13 1.00
C ASN A 83 11.49 -4.60 0.95
N ARG A 84 11.73 -3.50 0.23
CA ARG A 84 13.09 -2.96 0.04
C ARG A 84 13.69 -2.38 1.32
N ILE A 85 12.86 -1.88 2.24
CA ILE A 85 13.31 -1.38 3.55
C ILE A 85 14.04 -2.46 4.36
N LEU A 86 13.80 -3.74 4.09
CA LEU A 86 14.51 -4.85 4.76
C LEU A 86 16.02 -4.85 4.49
N ASN A 87 16.46 -4.25 3.38
CA ASN A 87 17.89 -4.11 3.06
C ASN A 87 18.62 -3.11 3.97
N TYR A 88 17.89 -2.15 4.55
CA TYR A 88 18.40 -1.16 5.50
C TYR A 88 18.73 -1.76 6.87
N LYS A 89 18.53 -3.08 7.08
CA LYS A 89 19.16 -3.81 8.20
C LYS A 89 20.68 -3.65 8.22
N ARG A 90 21.28 -3.50 7.03
CA ARG A 90 22.71 -3.28 6.87
C ARG A 90 23.01 -1.80 7.02
N LYS A 91 23.96 -1.47 7.89
CA LYS A 91 24.49 -0.11 8.02
C LYS A 91 25.02 0.36 6.65
N ASN A 92 24.78 1.62 6.31
CA ASN A 92 25.20 2.27 5.05
C ASN A 92 24.57 1.73 3.75
N TYR A 93 23.49 0.95 3.81
CA TYR A 93 22.75 0.61 2.59
C TYR A 93 22.10 1.86 1.98
N SER A 94 22.29 2.06 0.68
CA SER A 94 21.55 3.05 -0.11
C SER A 94 21.31 2.50 -1.50
N ASN A 95 20.17 2.85 -2.11
CA ASN A 95 19.86 2.45 -3.47
C ASN A 95 18.98 3.49 -4.17
N ASN A 96 19.34 3.87 -5.40
CA ASN A 96 18.60 4.86 -6.16
C ASN A 96 17.20 4.40 -6.54
N LEU A 97 16.97 3.09 -6.68
CA LEU A 97 15.62 2.57 -6.93
C LEU A 97 14.65 2.90 -5.79
N ASP A 98 15.11 2.94 -4.53
CA ASP A 98 14.25 3.33 -3.39
C ASP A 98 13.76 4.77 -3.54
N LYS A 99 14.65 5.66 -3.98
CA LYS A 99 14.36 7.07 -4.23
C LYS A 99 13.44 7.24 -5.42
N ILE A 100 13.64 6.50 -6.51
CA ILE A 100 12.78 6.54 -7.70
C ILE A 100 11.36 6.09 -7.36
N ILE A 101 11.20 4.97 -6.65
CA ILE A 101 9.88 4.45 -6.26
C ILE A 101 9.16 5.46 -5.33
N SER A 102 9.88 6.02 -4.35
CA SER A 102 9.31 7.02 -3.43
C SER A 102 8.97 8.33 -4.15
N GLY A 103 9.80 8.74 -5.11
CA GLY A 103 9.58 9.92 -5.94
C GLY A 103 8.38 9.78 -6.87
N ALA A 104 8.21 8.62 -7.50
CA ALA A 104 7.03 8.30 -8.31
C ALA A 104 5.75 8.41 -7.47
N MET A 105 5.75 7.89 -6.24
CA MET A 105 4.61 8.06 -5.32
C MET A 105 4.40 9.53 -4.93
N PHE A 106 5.47 10.30 -4.67
CA PHE A 106 5.35 11.71 -4.33
C PHE A 106 4.70 12.51 -5.47
N ILE A 107 5.11 12.27 -6.71
CA ILE A 107 4.49 12.88 -7.90
C ILE A 107 3.03 12.43 -8.04
N THR A 108 2.77 11.14 -7.92
CA THR A 108 1.40 10.58 -7.95
C THR A 108 0.51 11.26 -6.90
N SER A 109 1.06 11.53 -5.71
CA SER A 109 0.36 12.20 -4.62
C SER A 109 -0.01 13.64 -4.96
N ILE A 110 0.88 14.38 -5.63
CA ILE A 110 0.57 15.73 -6.13
C ILE A 110 -0.57 15.67 -7.15
N VAL A 111 -0.51 14.72 -8.09
CA VAL A 111 -1.58 14.52 -9.09
C VAL A 111 -2.92 14.23 -8.41
N MET A 112 -2.93 13.36 -7.40
CA MET A 112 -4.13 13.07 -6.61
C MET A 112 -4.68 14.31 -5.91
N ILE A 113 -3.83 15.13 -5.29
CA ILE A 113 -4.27 16.37 -4.63
C ILE A 113 -4.88 17.35 -5.65
N VAL A 114 -4.23 17.55 -6.79
CA VAL A 114 -4.75 18.41 -7.86
C VAL A 114 -6.11 17.91 -8.33
N PHE A 115 -6.25 16.61 -8.60
CA PHE A 115 -7.52 16.01 -9.03
C PHE A 115 -8.62 16.17 -7.97
N GLY A 116 -8.27 16.07 -6.68
CA GLY A 116 -9.21 16.25 -5.58
C GLY A 116 -9.69 17.69 -5.37
N LEU A 117 -8.90 18.69 -5.79
CA LEU A 117 -9.25 20.11 -5.69
C LEU A 117 -10.05 20.63 -6.89
N LEU A 118 -9.88 20.01 -8.07
CA LEU A 118 -10.61 20.42 -9.26
C LEU A 118 -12.07 19.94 -9.21
N PRO A 119 -13.05 20.74 -9.68
CA PRO A 119 -14.46 20.37 -9.73
C PRO A 119 -14.75 19.41 -10.91
N LEU A 120 -13.97 18.34 -11.04
CA LEU A 120 -14.05 17.38 -12.15
C LEU A 120 -15.10 16.29 -11.93
N PHE A 121 -15.50 16.06 -10.67
CA PHE A 121 -16.35 14.94 -10.30
C PHE A 121 -17.75 15.43 -9.92
N LYS A 122 -18.79 14.76 -10.46
CA LYS A 122 -20.19 15.01 -10.09
C LYS A 122 -20.48 14.78 -8.60
N SER A 123 -19.66 13.98 -7.92
CA SER A 123 -19.76 13.68 -6.50
C SER A 123 -18.55 14.25 -5.75
N ASN A 124 -18.82 15.05 -4.71
CA ASN A 124 -17.79 15.59 -3.82
C ASN A 124 -17.03 14.49 -3.05
N ALA A 125 -17.59 13.27 -2.96
CA ALA A 125 -16.98 12.16 -2.23
C ALA A 125 -15.68 11.67 -2.88
N ILE A 126 -15.64 11.56 -4.21
CA ILE A 126 -14.44 11.09 -4.94
C ILE A 126 -13.31 12.11 -4.81
N GLY A 127 -13.61 13.40 -4.92
CA GLY A 127 -12.64 14.48 -4.71
C GLY A 127 -12.00 14.42 -3.31
N LEU A 128 -12.82 14.22 -2.27
CA LEU A 128 -12.32 14.03 -0.91
C LEU A 128 -11.39 12.82 -0.77
N LEU A 129 -11.74 11.69 -1.39
CA LEU A 129 -10.89 10.49 -1.36
C LEU A 129 -9.53 10.74 -2.02
N TYR A 130 -9.51 11.44 -3.16
CA TYR A 130 -8.26 11.87 -3.80
C TYR A 130 -7.39 12.71 -2.87
N LEU A 131 -7.98 13.67 -2.14
CA LEU A 131 -7.24 14.47 -1.17
C LEU A 131 -6.67 13.60 -0.04
N ILE A 132 -7.48 12.72 0.56
CA ILE A 132 -7.04 11.86 1.67
C ILE A 132 -5.85 10.98 1.25
N PHE A 133 -5.97 10.25 0.15
CA PHE A 133 -4.91 9.37 -0.31
C PHE A 133 -3.72 10.13 -0.89
N GLY A 134 -3.94 11.29 -1.50
CA GLY A 134 -2.88 12.19 -1.97
C GLY A 134 -2.03 12.72 -0.82
N PHE A 135 -2.65 13.27 0.24
CA PHE A 135 -1.90 13.72 1.42
C PHE A 135 -1.20 12.56 2.13
N LEU A 136 -1.87 11.41 2.28
CA LEU A 136 -1.26 10.23 2.91
C LEU A 136 -0.05 9.73 2.12
N GLY A 137 -0.18 9.56 0.81
CA GLY A 137 0.90 9.14 -0.07
C GLY A 137 2.08 10.11 -0.08
N GLY A 138 1.78 11.41 -0.14
CA GLY A 138 2.78 12.48 -0.14
C GLY A 138 3.55 12.51 1.19
N PHE A 139 2.84 12.42 2.32
CA PHE A 139 3.44 12.35 3.64
C PHE A 139 4.32 11.11 3.81
N MET A 140 3.85 9.94 3.37
CA MET A 140 4.60 8.68 3.51
C MET A 140 5.86 8.66 2.64
N SER A 141 5.79 9.16 1.41
CA SER A 141 6.94 9.26 0.50
C SER A 141 7.94 10.32 0.94
N TYR A 142 7.47 11.47 1.45
CA TYR A 142 8.32 12.46 2.10
C TYR A 142 9.11 11.86 3.28
N ARG A 143 8.43 11.09 4.14
CA ARG A 143 9.08 10.38 5.26
C ARG A 143 10.11 9.36 4.80
N ASP A 144 9.93 8.74 3.63
CA ASP A 144 10.94 7.84 3.05
C ASP A 144 12.21 8.62 2.71
N PHE A 145 12.11 9.80 2.10
CA PHE A 145 13.28 10.64 1.83
C PHE A 145 14.01 11.10 3.10
N VAL A 146 13.25 11.43 4.15
CA VAL A 146 13.83 11.71 5.48
C VAL A 146 14.53 10.47 6.04
N PHE A 147 13.94 9.29 5.88
CA PHE A 147 14.54 8.03 6.31
C PHE A 147 15.84 7.71 5.54
N TYR A 148 15.89 7.92 4.23
CA TYR A 148 17.09 7.66 3.42
C TYR A 148 18.27 8.56 3.78
N LYS A 149 18.01 9.80 4.23
CA LYS A 149 19.04 10.73 4.69
C LYS A 149 19.54 10.44 6.12
N ASN A 150 18.83 9.60 6.89
CA ASN A 150 19.17 9.32 8.28
C ASN A 150 20.27 8.23 8.39
N THR A 151 21.41 8.55 8.99
CA THR A 151 22.53 7.62 9.20
C THR A 151 22.20 6.46 10.16
N GLU A 152 21.17 6.62 10.99
CA GLU A 152 20.66 5.59 11.91
C GLU A 152 19.40 4.87 11.38
N ASN A 153 19.12 4.95 10.08
CA ASN A 153 17.99 4.29 9.46
C ASN A 153 17.94 2.76 9.72
N TYR A 154 19.09 2.12 9.92
CA TYR A 154 19.23 0.71 10.29
C TYR A 154 18.66 0.35 11.67
N LYS A 155 18.39 1.32 12.55
CA LYS A 155 17.66 1.09 13.81
C LYS A 155 16.14 1.11 13.62
N LYS A 156 15.67 1.76 12.54
CA LYS A 156 14.25 2.09 12.32
C LYS A 156 13.59 1.31 11.18
N TRP A 157 14.32 0.44 10.48
CA TRP A 157 13.79 -0.30 9.31
C TRP A 157 12.57 -1.16 9.67
N THR A 158 12.51 -1.75 10.88
CA THR A 158 11.43 -2.67 11.24
C THR A 158 10.09 -1.94 11.33
N MET A 159 10.08 -0.74 11.92
CA MET A 159 8.84 0.05 12.03
C MET A 159 8.38 0.54 10.65
N ASN A 160 9.32 0.92 9.79
CA ASN A 160 9.01 1.29 8.41
C ASN A 160 8.46 0.08 7.63
N HIS A 161 9.04 -1.11 7.79
CA HIS A 161 8.51 -2.35 7.20
C HIS A 161 7.07 -2.61 7.63
N VAL A 162 6.80 -2.59 8.94
CA VAL A 162 5.45 -2.83 9.48
C VAL A 162 4.47 -1.79 8.93
N GLY A 163 4.81 -0.50 8.97
CA GLY A 163 3.93 0.55 8.46
C GLY A 163 3.58 0.39 6.99
N LYS A 164 4.58 0.09 6.14
CA LYS A 164 4.38 -0.10 4.69
C LYS A 164 3.58 -1.37 4.38
N MET A 165 3.92 -2.49 5.00
CA MET A 165 3.25 -3.78 4.72
C MET A 165 1.80 -3.78 5.23
N VAL A 166 1.55 -3.24 6.43
CA VAL A 166 0.19 -3.14 6.96
C VAL A 166 -0.61 -2.11 6.15
N GLY A 167 -0.03 -0.96 5.79
CA GLY A 167 -0.73 0.01 4.94
C GLY A 167 -1.06 -0.52 3.54
N ALA A 168 -0.19 -1.33 2.93
CA ALA A 168 -0.52 -2.04 1.69
C ALA A 168 -1.72 -2.98 1.89
N TYR A 169 -1.74 -3.73 2.99
CA TYR A 169 -2.86 -4.62 3.31
C TYR A 169 -4.16 -3.86 3.55
N ILE A 170 -4.14 -2.74 4.28
CA ILE A 170 -5.30 -1.85 4.47
C ILE A 170 -5.85 -1.42 3.10
N ALA A 171 -5.00 -0.84 2.25
CA ALA A 171 -5.40 -0.36 0.93
C ALA A 171 -6.02 -1.48 0.08
N SER A 172 -5.44 -2.68 0.15
CA SER A 172 -5.91 -3.86 -0.58
C SER A 172 -7.28 -4.35 -0.09
N VAL A 173 -7.49 -4.42 1.23
CA VAL A 173 -8.76 -4.81 1.84
C VAL A 173 -9.84 -3.78 1.51
N THR A 174 -9.53 -2.48 1.64
CA THR A 174 -10.47 -1.40 1.28
C THR A 174 -10.83 -1.47 -0.19
N ALA A 175 -9.86 -1.62 -1.10
CA ALA A 175 -10.12 -1.74 -2.53
C ALA A 175 -11.00 -2.95 -2.86
N PHE A 176 -10.74 -4.10 -2.24
CA PHE A 176 -11.58 -5.27 -2.38
C PHE A 176 -13.01 -5.03 -1.88
N LEU A 177 -13.19 -4.50 -0.67
CA LEU A 177 -14.52 -4.30 -0.09
C LEU A 177 -15.36 -3.30 -0.90
N VAL A 178 -14.74 -2.18 -1.27
CA VAL A 178 -15.41 -1.07 -1.98
C VAL A 178 -15.67 -1.41 -3.43
N ALA A 179 -14.64 -1.84 -4.17
CA ALA A 179 -14.72 -2.00 -5.62
C ALA A 179 -14.95 -3.46 -6.05
N GLY A 180 -14.34 -4.42 -5.36
CA GLY A 180 -14.46 -5.85 -5.70
C GLY A 180 -15.75 -6.49 -5.21
N ALA A 181 -16.12 -6.25 -3.95
CA ALA A 181 -17.31 -6.79 -3.30
C ALA A 181 -18.55 -5.87 -3.43
N GLY A 182 -18.36 -4.66 -3.96
CA GLY A 182 -19.46 -3.73 -4.26
C GLY A 182 -20.03 -2.99 -3.05
N PHE A 183 -19.30 -2.90 -1.92
CA PHE A 183 -19.76 -2.18 -0.73
C PHE A 183 -19.37 -0.69 -0.70
N GLY A 184 -19.08 -0.10 -1.86
CA GLY A 184 -18.56 1.27 -1.96
C GLY A 184 -19.51 2.36 -1.50
N ASP A 185 -20.82 2.12 -1.54
CA ASP A 185 -21.85 3.08 -1.06
C ASP A 185 -21.87 3.21 0.47
N ASN A 186 -21.29 2.23 1.18
CA ASN A 186 -21.27 2.23 2.62
C ASN A 186 -19.91 2.70 3.15
N ILE A 187 -19.93 3.87 3.81
CA ILE A 187 -18.76 4.55 4.35
C ILE A 187 -17.95 3.70 5.34
N TYR A 188 -18.57 2.73 6.02
CA TYR A 188 -17.85 1.86 6.96
C TYR A 188 -16.73 1.07 6.27
N PHE A 189 -16.94 0.61 5.04
CA PHE A 189 -15.95 -0.17 4.30
C PHE A 189 -14.74 0.65 3.85
N TRP A 190 -14.86 1.98 3.83
CA TRP A 190 -13.74 2.90 3.59
C TRP A 190 -12.89 3.12 4.85
N ILE A 191 -13.52 3.12 6.03
CA ILE A 191 -12.88 3.59 7.28
C ILE A 191 -12.38 2.43 8.14
N VAL A 192 -13.19 1.36 8.28
CA VAL A 192 -12.93 0.26 9.23
C VAL A 192 -11.56 -0.40 9.02
N PRO A 193 -11.13 -0.74 7.79
CA PRO A 193 -9.79 -1.33 7.57
C PRO A 193 -8.67 -0.41 8.07
N SER A 194 -8.81 0.90 7.87
CA SER A 194 -7.82 1.90 8.28
C SER A 194 -7.75 2.06 9.80
N ILE A 195 -8.89 2.00 10.50
CA ILE A 195 -8.92 2.03 11.97
C ILE A 195 -8.22 0.80 12.54
N ILE A 196 -8.63 -0.41 12.12
CA ILE A 196 -8.06 -1.67 12.60
C ILE A 196 -6.56 -1.72 12.32
N GLY A 197 -6.16 -1.39 11.10
CA GLY A 197 -4.77 -1.40 10.69
C GLY A 197 -3.91 -0.37 11.42
N THR A 198 -4.42 0.84 11.66
CA THR A 198 -3.72 1.86 12.45
C THR A 198 -3.51 1.43 13.91
N ILE A 199 -4.54 0.86 14.55
CA ILE A 199 -4.42 0.30 15.90
C ILE A 199 -3.33 -0.78 15.93
N TYR A 200 -3.34 -1.67 14.92
CA TYR A 200 -2.34 -2.73 14.79
C TYR A 200 -0.92 -2.15 14.63
N ILE A 201 -0.70 -1.17 13.75
CA ILE A 201 0.58 -0.48 13.55
C ILE A 201 1.07 0.15 14.86
N PHE A 202 0.20 0.85 15.59
CA PHE A 202 0.55 1.52 16.84
C PHE A 202 0.94 0.53 17.95
N SER A 203 0.21 -0.60 18.08
CA SER A 203 0.54 -1.67 19.02
C SER A 203 1.94 -2.24 18.77
N TRP A 204 2.32 -2.41 17.49
CA TRP A 204 3.65 -2.87 17.10
C TRP A 204 4.73 -1.81 17.31
N SER A 205 4.41 -0.53 17.08
CA SER A 205 5.32 0.57 17.36
C SER A 205 5.75 0.58 18.82
N LYS A 206 4.79 0.48 19.76
CA LYS A 206 5.08 0.37 21.20
C LYS A 206 5.96 -0.83 21.53
N LYS A 207 5.66 -2.00 20.96
CA LYS A 207 6.40 -3.25 21.22
C LYS A 207 7.82 -3.21 20.67
N LEU A 208 8.04 -2.58 19.52
CA LEU A 208 9.35 -2.46 18.89
C LEU A 208 10.21 -1.40 19.58
N ASN A 209 9.64 -0.25 19.96
CA ASN A 209 10.38 0.80 20.68
C ASN A 209 10.85 0.34 22.07
N LYS A 210 10.09 -0.48 22.79
CA LYS A 210 10.53 -1.08 24.06
C LYS A 210 11.77 -1.97 23.94
N LYS A 211 12.05 -2.53 22.76
CA LYS A 211 13.23 -3.38 22.51
C LYS A 211 14.48 -2.60 22.09
N VAL A 212 14.35 -1.30 21.81
CA VAL A 212 15.46 -0.40 21.45
C VAL A 212 15.97 0.34 22.70
N ALA A 213 15.49 -0.02 23.90
CA ALA A 213 16.11 0.43 25.14
C ALA A 213 17.58 -0.03 25.15
N VAL A 214 18.44 0.97 24.98
CA VAL A 214 19.89 0.90 25.00
C VAL A 214 20.30 0.26 26.33
N ASN A 215 20.99 -0.88 26.24
CA ASN A 215 22.03 -1.21 27.20
C ASN A 215 23.35 -0.68 26.61
#